data_AF-A0A424HD39-F1
#
_entry.id   AF-A0A424HD39-F1
#
_cell.length_a   1.000
_cell.length_b   1.000
_cell.length_c   1.000
_cell.angle_alpha   90.00
_cell.angle_beta   90.00
_cell.angle_gamma   90.00
#
_symmetry.space_group_name_H-M   'P 1'
#
loop_
_entity.id
_entity.type
_entity.pdbx_description
1 polymer ?
#
loop_
_entity_poly.entity_id
_entity_poly.type
_entity_poly.pdbx_seq_one_letter_code
_entity_poly.pdbx_strand_id
1 'polypeptide(L)' 'MPVGFVNPIEHLETAMLREVKEEVGIQLDTWKYLGGWPNEYSHKSIVNDVYFLARVENFQSAQTCSDEIEGIFI' A
#
# COMPACT_ATOMS: atom_id res chain seq x y z
N MET A 1 0.20 -5.05 5.94
CA MET A 1 -0.50 -4.67 4.69
C MET A 1 0.23 -3.45 4.19
N PRO A 2 0.65 -3.40 2.91
CA PRO A 2 1.44 -2.28 2.44
C PRO A 2 0.71 -0.95 2.60
N VAL A 3 1.41 0.07 3.08
CA VAL A 3 0.84 1.37 3.40
C VAL A 3 1.91 2.45 3.37
N GLY A 4 1.59 3.54 2.69
CA GLY A 4 2.46 4.71 2.73
C GLY A 4 1.75 5.97 2.27
N PHE A 5 2.46 7.09 2.42
CA PHE A 5 1.92 8.38 2.05
C PHE A 5 1.98 8.57 0.54
N VAL A 6 0.96 9.23 0.02
CA VAL A 6 0.92 9.68 -1.37
C VAL A 6 1.88 10.85 -1.53
N ASN A 7 2.80 10.75 -2.48
CA ASN A 7 3.74 11.83 -2.75
C ASN A 7 3.05 13.04 -3.41
N PRO A 8 3.65 14.24 -3.33
CA PRO A 8 3.13 15.39 -4.06
C PRO A 8 2.98 15.09 -5.55
N ILE A 9 1.81 15.42 -6.12
CA ILE A 9 1.49 15.24 -7.56
C ILE A 9 1.37 13.74 -7.96
N GLU A 10 1.40 12.81 -7.00
CA GLU A 10 1.17 11.38 -7.24
C GLU A 10 -0.34 11.05 -7.19
N HIS A 11 -0.80 10.18 -8.10
CA HIS A 11 -2.14 9.60 -8.04
C HIS A 11 -2.21 8.50 -6.97
N LEU A 12 -3.37 8.30 -6.33
CA LEU A 12 -3.56 7.31 -5.26
C LEU A 12 -3.19 5.89 -5.72
N GLU A 13 -3.54 5.57 -6.96
CA GLU A 13 -3.29 4.30 -7.61
C GLU A 13 -1.79 4.07 -7.83
N THR A 14 -1.07 5.13 -8.22
CA THR A 14 0.39 5.08 -8.40
C THR A 14 1.08 4.87 -7.06
N ALA A 15 0.65 5.57 -6.01
CA ALA A 15 1.17 5.39 -4.66
C ALA A 15 0.94 3.95 -4.17
N MET A 16 -0.28 3.42 -4.32
CA MET A 16 -0.60 2.04 -3.94
C MET A 16 0.31 1.01 -4.65
N LEU A 17 0.49 1.14 -5.97
CA LEU A 17 1.37 0.24 -6.74
C LEU A 17 2.84 0.37 -6.33
N ARG A 18 3.29 1.59 -6.02
CA ARG A 18 4.65 1.87 -5.56
C ARG A 18 4.91 1.24 -4.19
N GLU A 19 4.07 1.50 -3.19
CA GLU A 19 4.26 0.98 -1.83
C GLU A 19 4.22 -0.57 -1.80
N VAL A 20 3.30 -1.20 -2.53
CA VAL A 20 3.25 -2.67 -2.63
C VAL A 20 4.55 -3.23 -3.21
N LYS A 21 5.16 -2.53 -4.17
CA LYS A 21 6.43 -2.95 -4.76
C LYS A 21 7.62 -2.68 -3.83
N GLU A 22 7.66 -1.50 -3.21
CA GLU A 22 8.73 -1.04 -2.32
C GLU A 22 8.80 -1.83 -1.01
N GLU A 23 7.66 -2.24 -0.46
CA GLU A 23 7.61 -2.95 0.82
C GLU A 23 7.67 -4.47 0.69
N VAL A 24 6.97 -5.04 -0.30
CA VAL A 24 6.77 -6.50 -0.40
C VAL A 24 7.14 -7.13 -1.74
N GLY A 25 7.59 -6.34 -2.73
CA GLY A 25 8.06 -6.86 -4.02
C GLY A 25 6.99 -7.53 -4.89
N ILE A 26 5.70 -7.36 -4.56
CA ILE A 26 4.59 -8.00 -5.28
C ILE A 26 4.14 -7.11 -6.44
N GLN A 27 3.85 -7.73 -7.58
CA GLN A 27 3.10 -7.10 -8.66
C GLN A 27 1.62 -7.50 -8.57
N LEU A 28 0.74 -6.51 -8.54
CA LEU A 28 -0.70 -6.74 -8.51
C LEU A 28 -1.22 -7.01 -9.93
N ASP A 29 -2.14 -7.96 -10.05
CA ASP A 29 -2.84 -8.26 -11.32
C ASP A 29 -4.03 -7.31 -11.51
N THR A 30 -4.92 -7.27 -10.53
CA THR A 30 -6.10 -6.40 -10.55
C THR A 30 -6.29 -5.70 -9.21
N TRP A 31 -6.84 -4.50 -9.23
CA TRP A 31 -7.16 -3.73 -8.03
C TRP A 31 -8.40 -2.87 -8.26
N LYS A 32 -9.07 -2.50 -7.17
CA LYS A 32 -10.21 -1.59 -7.17
C LYS A 32 -10.19 -0.71 -5.93
N TYR A 33 -10.59 0.54 -6.08
CA TYR A 33 -10.83 1.43 -4.95
C TYR A 33 -11.92 0.83 -4.04
N LEU A 34 -11.64 0.78 -2.74
CA LEU A 34 -12.57 0.26 -1.74
C LEU A 34 -13.26 1.39 -0.97
N GLY A 35 -12.53 2.44 -0.63
CA GLY A 35 -13.05 3.54 0.17
C GLY A 35 -11.94 4.38 0.80
N GLY A 36 -12.33 5.50 1.38
CA GLY A 36 -11.45 6.38 2.14
C GLY A 36 -12.12 6.81 3.44
N TRP A 37 -11.38 6.80 4.54
CA TRP A 37 -11.86 7.25 5.84
C TRP A 37 -10.87 8.24 6.46
N PRO A 38 -11.39 9.32 7.08
CA PRO A 38 -10.54 10.22 7.84
C PRO A 38 -9.94 9.46 9.03
N ASN A 39 -8.65 9.67 9.26
CA ASN A 39 -7.91 9.16 10.38
C ASN A 39 -7.10 10.30 11.02
N GLU A 40 -6.93 10.23 12.33
CA GLU A 40 -6.18 11.21 13.10
C GLU A 40 -4.85 10.59 13.54
N TYR A 41 -3.76 11.16 13.03
CA TYR A 41 -2.43 10.80 13.49
C TYR A 41 -2.00 11.79 14.56
N SER A 42 -1.50 11.30 15.70
CA SER A 42 -1.25 12.08 16.92
C SER A 42 -0.33 13.30 16.75
N HIS A 43 0.34 13.46 15.61
CA HIS A 43 1.26 14.56 15.27
C HIS A 43 1.04 15.16 13.87
N LYS A 44 -0.01 14.76 13.15
CA LYS A 44 -0.38 15.29 11.84
C LYS A 44 -1.86 15.67 11.84
N SER A 45 -2.22 16.64 11.00
CA SER A 45 -3.62 16.97 10.69
C SER A 45 -4.44 15.71 10.32
N ILE A 46 -5.77 15.85 10.20
CA ILE A 46 -6.63 14.77 9.67
C ILE A 46 -6.05 14.27 8.35
N VAL A 47 -5.70 12.99 8.30
CA VAL A 47 -5.27 12.25 7.10
C VAL A 47 -6.48 11.49 6.57
N ASN A 48 -6.53 11.21 5.27
CA ASN A 48 -7.55 10.33 4.71
C ASN A 48 -6.88 9.03 4.30
N ASP A 49 -7.16 7.96 5.04
CA ASP A 49 -6.66 6.63 4.72
C ASP A 49 -7.49 6.06 3.58
N VAL A 50 -6.83 5.72 2.46
CA VAL A 50 -7.47 5.17 1.27
C VAL A 50 -7.10 3.71 1.11
N TYR A 51 -8.11 2.87 0.89
CA TYR A 51 -7.96 1.43 0.75
C TYR A 51 -8.28 0.98 -0.66
N PHE A 52 -7.51 0.00 -1.14
CA PHE A 52 -7.75 -0.72 -2.37
C PHE A 52 -7.89 -2.22 -2.07
N LEU A 53 -8.85 -2.88 -2.72
CA LEU A 53 -8.88 -4.34 -2.76
C LEU A 53 -8.12 -4.80 -4.01
N ALA A 54 -7.14 -5.67 -3.83
CA ALA A 54 -6.30 -6.18 -4.91
C ALA A 54 -6.28 -7.71 -4.97
N ARG A 55 -6.01 -8.23 -6.17
CA ARG A 55 -5.72 -9.64 -6.42
C ARG A 55 -4.24 -9.81 -6.74
N VAL A 56 -3.64 -10.80 -6.10
CA VAL A 56 -2.29 -11.29 -6.39
C VAL A 56 -2.44 -12.65 -7.06
N GLU A 57 -1.87 -12.83 -8.25
CA GLU A 57 -1.94 -14.12 -8.95
C GLU A 57 -1.07 -15.20 -8.29
N ASN A 58 0.14 -14.83 -7.89
CA ASN A 58 1.06 -15.68 -7.18
C ASN A 58 2.02 -14.82 -6.33
N PHE A 59 2.58 -15.43 -5.29
CA PHE A 59 3.46 -14.76 -4.34
C PHE A 59 4.95 -15.07 -4.57
N GLN A 60 5.33 -15.50 -5.78
CA GLN A 60 6.71 -15.94 -6.04
C GLN A 60 7.73 -14.80 -5.87
N SER A 61 7.32 -13.55 -6.12
CA SER A 61 8.15 -12.37 -5.92
C SER A 61 8.01 -11.73 -4.54
N ALA A 62 7.18 -12.29 -3.65
CA ALA A 62 6.92 -11.72 -2.33
C ALA A 62 8.16 -11.84 -1.45
N GLN A 63 8.68 -10.70 -1.01
CA GLN A 63 9.82 -10.61 -0.11
C GLN A 63 9.75 -9.29 0.64
N THR A 64 10.22 -9.24 1.89
CA THR A 64 10.36 -7.97 2.61
C THR A 64 11.42 -7.12 1.91
N CYS A 65 11.01 -6.03 1.28
CA CYS A 65 11.88 -5.11 0.54
C CYS A 65 12.23 -3.85 1.34
N SER A 66 11.56 -3.63 2.48
CA SER A 66 11.76 -2.49 3.37
C SER A 66 11.98 -2.94 4.82
N ASP A 67 12.75 -2.17 5.58
CA ASP A 67 12.93 -2.39 7.03
C ASP A 67 11.63 -2.16 7.84
N GLU A 68 10.58 -1.63 7.21
CA GLU A 68 9.26 -1.37 7.81
C GLU A 68 8.42 -2.65 7.99
N ILE A 69 8.79 -3.75 7.34
CA ILE A 69 8.01 -5.00 7.33
C ILE A 69 8.77 -6.10 8.05
N GLU A 70 8.22 -6.58 9.17
CA GLU A 70 8.81 -7.67 9.95
C GLU A 70 8.66 -9.05 9.29
N GLY A 71 7.65 -9.24 8.44
CA GLY A 71 7.44 -10.54 7.79
C GLY A 71 6.22 -10.59 6.87
N ILE A 72 6.20 -11.61 6.01
CA ILE A 72 5.11 -11.93 5.09
C ILE A 72 4.56 -13.32 5.47
N PHE A 73 3.27 -13.39 5.78
CA PHE A 73 2.57 -14.61 6.16
C PHE A 73 1.44 -14.85 5.16
N ILE A 74 1.50 -15.96 4.41
CA ILE A 74 0.59 -16.35 3.33
C ILE A 74 0.02 -17.74 3.62
#